data_AF-A0A0N9NBM8-F1
#
_entry.id   AF-A0A0N9NBM8-F1
#
_cell.length_a   1.000
_cell.length_b   1.000
_cell.length_c   1.000
_cell.angle_alpha   90.00
_cell.angle_beta   90.00
_cell.angle_gamma   90.00
#
_symmetry.space_group_name_H-M   'P 1'
#
loop_
_entity.id
_entity.type
_entity.pdbx_description
1 polymer ?
#
loop_
_entity_poly.entity_id
_entity_poly.type
_entity_poly.pdbx_seq_one_letter_code
_entity_poly.pdbx_strand_id
1 'polypeptide(L)' 'MTRKRRSHNCLGCQRPTKSVTRYCSDCRPAAAHPYVQKVDGLITFAGQTYTTDQARHLADAIHDCIEETP' A
#
# COMPACT_ATOMS: atom_id res chain seq x y z
N MET A 1 -16.60 -10.16 0.57
CA MET A 1 -16.83 -9.12 -0.46
C MET A 1 -15.50 -8.58 -0.97
N THR A 2 -15.07 -8.94 -2.17
CA THR A 2 -13.92 -8.32 -2.82
C THR A 2 -14.33 -6.93 -3.31
N ARG A 3 -13.96 -5.87 -2.56
CA ARG A 3 -14.13 -4.48 -3.04
C ARG A 3 -13.42 -4.36 -4.40
N LYS A 4 -14.20 -4.23 -5.48
CA LYS A 4 -13.70 -3.95 -6.83
C LYS A 4 -12.86 -2.69 -6.72
N ARG A 5 -11.53 -2.82 -6.72
CA ARG A 5 -10.62 -1.67 -6.54
C ARG A 5 -10.88 -0.72 -7.69
N ARG A 6 -11.49 0.44 -7.40
CA ARG A 6 -11.73 1.49 -8.39
C ARG A 6 -10.37 1.88 -8.97
N SER A 7 -10.28 1.95 -10.29
CA SER A 7 -9.11 2.52 -10.94
C SER A 7 -9.11 4.02 -10.70
N HIS A 8 -7.98 4.56 -10.24
CA HIS A 8 -7.74 5.99 -10.09
C HIS A 8 -6.79 6.45 -11.19
N ASN A 9 -6.81 7.74 -11.51
CA ASN A 9 -5.75 8.32 -12.34
C ASN A 9 -4.55 8.67 -11.45
N CYS A 10 -3.35 8.40 -11.98
CA CYS A 10 -2.11 8.74 -11.31
C CYS A 10 -1.98 10.26 -11.12
N LEU A 11 -1.63 10.72 -9.92
CA LEU A 11 -1.44 12.15 -9.66
C LEU A 11 -0.25 12.76 -10.43
N GLY A 12 0.76 11.96 -10.80
CA GLY A 12 1.92 12.42 -11.57
C GLY A 12 1.71 12.39 -13.09
N CYS A 13 1.36 11.22 -13.65
CA CYS A 13 1.29 11.02 -15.11
C CYS A 13 -0.12 10.77 -15.65
N GLN A 14 -1.17 10.85 -14.81
CA GLN A 14 -2.58 10.59 -15.17
C GLN A 14 -2.92 9.20 -15.70
N ARG A 15 -1.95 8.28 -15.83
CA ARG A 15 -2.21 6.88 -16.23
C ARG A 15 -3.12 6.17 -15.21
N PRO A 16 -3.98 5.23 -15.65
CA PRO A 16 -4.79 4.43 -14.74
C PRO A 16 -3.94 3.63 -13.76
N THR A 17 -4.27 3.67 -12.47
CA THR A 17 -3.61 2.94 -11.39
C THR A 17 -4.63 2.34 -10.42
N LYS A 18 -4.30 1.18 -9.84
CA LYS A 18 -5.06 0.54 -8.75
C LYS A 18 -4.45 0.84 -7.39
N SER A 19 -3.44 1.71 -7.31
CA SER A 19 -2.79 2.11 -6.07
C SER A 19 -3.72 3.01 -5.26
N VAL A 20 -3.85 2.73 -3.97
CA VAL A 20 -4.63 3.56 -3.02
C VAL A 20 -4.01 4.95 -2.90
N THR A 21 -2.68 5.05 -2.99
CA THR A 21 -1.94 6.33 -2.97
C THR A 21 -2.08 7.15 -4.25
N ARG A 22 -2.81 6.65 -5.27
CA ARG A 22 -2.99 7.31 -6.57
C ARG A 22 -1.69 7.64 -7.30
N TYR A 23 -0.59 6.95 -7.02
CA TYR A 23 0.63 7.01 -7.83
C TYR A 23 0.83 5.68 -8.58
N CYS A 24 1.24 5.74 -9.86
CA CYS A 24 1.71 4.55 -10.58
C CYS A 24 3.12 4.16 -10.10
N SER A 25 3.64 3.02 -10.54
CA SER A 25 5.00 2.56 -10.23
C SER A 25 6.06 3.62 -10.52
N ASP A 26 5.90 4.36 -11.61
CA ASP A 26 6.92 5.26 -12.16
C ASP A 26 6.88 6.66 -11.51
N CYS A 27 5.72 7.06 -10.96
CA CYS A 27 5.50 8.38 -10.40
C CYS A 27 5.36 8.38 -8.87
N ARG A 28 5.71 7.29 -8.19
CA ARG A 28 5.63 7.24 -6.72
C ARG A 28 6.64 8.21 -6.10
N PRO A 29 6.20 9.13 -5.22
CA PRO A 29 7.12 9.94 -4.45
C PRO A 29 7.88 9.06 -3.44
N ALA A 30 9.02 9.53 -2.94
CA ALA A 30 9.82 8.82 -1.93
C ALA A 30 8.98 8.43 -0.69
N ALA A 31 8.03 9.29 -0.29
CA ALA A 31 7.09 9.03 0.81
C ALA A 31 6.08 7.88 0.55
N ALA A 32 5.96 7.40 -0.70
CA ALA A 32 5.14 6.25 -1.07
C ALA A 32 5.94 4.93 -1.15
N HIS A 33 7.18 4.93 -0.65
CA HIS A 33 7.93 3.75 -0.28
C HIS A 33 7.63 3.39 1.17
N PRO A 34 7.63 2.10 1.56
CA PRO A 34 8.01 0.92 0.77
C PRO A 34 6.96 0.44 -0.25
N TYR A 35 7.41 -0.30 -1.26
CA TYR A 35 6.51 -0.97 -2.20
C TYR A 35 5.77 -2.13 -1.51
N VAL A 36 4.44 -2.08 -1.54
CA VAL A 36 3.56 -3.18 -1.12
C VAL A 36 3.07 -3.92 -2.35
N GLN A 37 3.35 -5.22 -2.44
CA GLN A 37 2.84 -6.12 -3.47
C GLN A 37 2.11 -7.30 -2.86
N LYS A 38 1.14 -7.85 -3.59
CA LYS A 38 0.49 -9.10 -3.23
C LYS A 38 0.89 -10.16 -4.26
N VAL A 39 1.53 -11.23 -3.80
CA VAL A 39 2.00 -12.36 -4.61
C VAL A 39 1.49 -13.63 -3.95
N ASP A 40 0.76 -14.47 -4.69
CA ASP A 40 0.23 -15.77 -4.23
C ASP A 40 -0.51 -15.73 -2.88
N GLY A 41 -1.28 -14.65 -2.64
CA GLY A 41 -2.04 -14.48 -1.40
C GLY A 41 -1.27 -13.82 -0.25
N LEU A 42 0.05 -13.74 -0.36
CA LEU A 42 0.95 -13.10 0.60
C LEU A 42 1.20 -11.63 0.25
N ILE A 43 1.48 -10.81 1.26
CA ILE A 43 1.75 -9.38 1.12
C ILE A 43 3.23 -9.16 1.37
N THR A 44 3.97 -8.69 0.37
CA THR A 44 5.37 -8.30 0.54
C THR A 44 5.46 -6.78 0.69
N PHE A 45 6.15 -6.36 1.74
CA PHE A 45 6.37 -4.97 2.12
C PHE A 45 7.80 -4.83 2.65
N ALA A 46 8.56 -3.87 2.11
CA ALA A 46 9.94 -3.61 2.54
C ALA A 46 10.88 -4.83 2.55
N GLY A 47 10.69 -5.78 1.63
CA GLY A 47 11.48 -7.02 1.57
C GLY A 47 11.06 -8.11 2.56
N GLN A 48 10.05 -7.87 3.39
CA GLN A 48 9.42 -8.87 4.25
C GLN A 48 8.09 -9.34 3.64
N THR A 49 7.79 -10.62 3.78
CA THR A 49 6.56 -11.23 3.27
C THR A 49 5.68 -11.66 4.44
N TYR A 50 4.41 -11.27 4.38
CA TYR A 50 3.42 -11.44 5.44
C TYR A 50 2.21 -12.21 4.92
N THR A 51 1.55 -12.96 5.80
CA THR A 51 0.16 -13.38 5.57
C THR A 51 -0.77 -12.17 5.59
N THR A 52 -2.02 -12.35 5.16
CA THR A 52 -3.00 -11.26 5.20
C THR A 52 -3.27 -10.78 6.63
N ASP A 53 -3.29 -11.69 7.61
CA ASP A 53 -3.55 -11.33 9.01
C ASP A 53 -2.34 -10.61 9.64
N GLN A 54 -1.12 -11.07 9.37
CA GLN A 54 0.11 -10.38 9.79
C GLN A 54 0.20 -8.97 9.23
N ALA A 55 -0.15 -8.78 7.95
CA ALA A 55 -0.15 -7.46 7.33
C ALA A 55 -1.20 -6.52 7.92
N ARG A 56 -2.34 -7.05 8.41
CA ARG A 56 -3.35 -6.25 9.12
C ARG A 56 -2.82 -5.78 10.46
N HIS A 57 -2.30 -6.68 11.27
CA HIS A 57 -1.70 -6.32 12.57
C HIS A 57 -0.55 -5.32 12.42
N LEU A 58 0.27 -5.46 11.37
CA LEU A 58 1.30 -4.47 11.06
C LEU A 58 0.71 -3.09 10.74
N ALA A 59 -0.36 -3.05 9.95
CA ALA A 59 -1.02 -1.78 9.61
C ALA A 59 -1.62 -1.11 10.85
N ASP A 60 -2.23 -1.88 11.75
CA ASP A 60 -2.78 -1.37 13.01
C ASP A 60 -1.65 -0.83 13.91
N ALA A 61 -0.55 -1.58 14.07
CA ALA A 61 0.60 -1.12 14.87
C ALA A 61 1.26 0.15 14.30
N ILE A 62 1.32 0.30 12.97
CA ILE A 62 1.79 1.55 12.34
C ILE A 62 0.84 2.70 12.67
N HIS A 63 -0.48 2.47 12.63
CA HIS A 63 -1.48 3.48 12.94
C HIS A 63 -1.37 3.94 14.40
N ASP A 64 -1.31 3.00 15.34
CA ASP A 64 -1.16 3.31 16.77
C ASP A 64 0.12 4.12 17.02
N CYS A 65 1.24 3.76 16.39
CA CYS A 65 2.49 4.51 16.49
C CYS A 65 2.38 5.96 15.97
N ILE A 66 1.54 6.22 14.95
CA ILE A 66 1.30 7.59 14.45
C ILE A 66 0.48 8.38 15.47
N GLU A 67 -0.55 7.77 16.07
CA GLU A 67 -1.42 8.42 17.06
C GLU A 67 -0.72 8.67 18.40
N GLU A 68 0.23 7.81 18.79
CA GLU A 68 1.03 7.97 20.01
C GLU A 68 2.11 9.06 19.92
N THR A 69 2.24 9.73 18.77
CA THR A 69 3.20 10.84 18.62
C THR A 69 2.61 12.11 19.28
N PRO A 70 3.26 12.69 20.32
CA PRO A 70 2.76 13.85 21.07
C PRO A 70 2.66 15.15 20.26
#